data_AF-A0A2N5XD49-F1
#
_entry.id   AF-A0A2N5XD49-F1
#
_cell.length_a   1.000
_cell.length_b   1.000
_cell.length_c   1.000
_cell.angle_alpha   90.00
_cell.angle_beta   90.00
_cell.angle_gamma   90.00
#
_symmetry.space_group_name_H-M   'P 1'
#
loop_
_entity.id
_entity.type
_entity.pdbx_description
1 polymer ?
#
loop_
_entity_poly.entity_id
_entity_poly.type
_entity_poly.pdbx_seq_one_letter_code
_entity_poly.pdbx_strand_id
1 'polypeptide(L)'
;MDWLTRLPLLGPAAARLMRTRLWRAWLRLEEVHWARLAAAVTLVSFVSLFPLVTIGAAVGAALLSDGQLRELQRLLADQVPGISDRLDIGSLVDNAGTVGLVAGAALLFTGVGWVGTLRECLRAVWGLEEDPGNPVVRRLADAGVLVGLGGVGALSALASALATTAVGRT
;
A
#
# COMPACT_ATOMS: atom_id res chain seq x y z
N MET A 1 -19.75 -17.35 -24.41
CA MET A 1 -18.35 -17.80 -24.67
C MET A 1 -18.29 -19.05 -25.57
N ASP A 2 -19.43 -19.69 -25.88
CA ASP A 2 -19.52 -20.94 -26.68
C ASP A 2 -19.30 -20.77 -28.19
N TRP A 3 -18.92 -19.58 -28.64
CA TRP A 3 -18.57 -19.37 -30.04
C TRP A 3 -17.09 -19.68 -30.30
N LEU A 4 -16.21 -19.47 -29.30
CA LEU A 4 -14.78 -19.78 -29.37
C LEU A 4 -14.49 -21.27 -29.47
N THR A 5 -15.34 -22.11 -28.85
CA THR A 5 -15.25 -23.57 -28.91
C THR A 5 -15.70 -24.14 -30.25
N ARG A 6 -16.40 -23.36 -31.10
CA ARG A 6 -16.88 -23.76 -32.43
C ARG A 6 -15.87 -23.50 -33.55
N LEU A 7 -14.73 -22.86 -33.28
CA LEU A 7 -13.69 -22.63 -34.28
C LEU A 7 -12.91 -23.93 -34.57
N PRO A 8 -12.71 -24.32 -35.84
CA PRO A 8 -12.17 -25.64 -36.18
C PRO A 8 -10.71 -25.86 -35.72
N LEU A 9 -9.91 -24.80 -35.65
CA LEU A 9 -8.50 -24.87 -35.21
C LEU A 9 -8.30 -24.50 -33.73
N LEU A 10 -9.08 -23.55 -33.20
CA LEU A 10 -8.90 -23.00 -31.86
C LEU A 10 -9.85 -23.62 -30.82
N GLY A 11 -10.94 -24.26 -31.25
CA GLY A 11 -11.98 -24.83 -30.40
C GLY A 11 -11.49 -25.89 -29.41
N PRO A 12 -10.67 -26.89 -29.80
CA PRO A 12 -10.19 -27.91 -28.86
C PRO A 12 -9.19 -27.36 -27.84
N ALA A 13 -8.37 -26.38 -28.23
CA ALA A 13 -7.46 -25.69 -27.31
C ALA A 13 -8.22 -24.81 -26.31
N ALA A 14 -9.22 -24.05 -26.79
CA ALA A 14 -10.12 -23.26 -25.96
C ALA A 14 -10.90 -24.13 -24.97
N ALA A 15 -11.44 -25.27 -25.43
CA ALA A 15 -12.15 -26.21 -24.56
C ALA A 15 -11.22 -26.83 -23.50
N ARG A 16 -9.95 -27.12 -23.83
CA ARG A 16 -8.95 -27.55 -22.85
C ARG A 16 -8.68 -26.46 -21.81
N LEU A 17 -8.49 -25.21 -22.24
CA LEU A 17 -8.27 -24.07 -21.36
C LEU A 17 -9.47 -23.86 -20.41
N MET A 18 -10.69 -23.92 -20.94
CA MET A 18 -11.91 -23.68 -20.16
C MET A 18 -12.15 -24.70 -19.04
N ARG A 19 -11.60 -25.90 -19.15
CA ARG A 19 -11.67 -26.93 -18.11
C ARG A 19 -10.65 -26.73 -16.98
N THR A 20 -9.65 -25.87 -17.17
CA THR A 20 -8.61 -25.63 -16.16
C THR A 20 -9.19 -24.96 -14.91
N ARG A 21 -8.53 -25.15 -13.77
CA ARG A 21 -8.88 -24.43 -12.52
C ARG A 21 -8.65 -22.92 -12.68
N LEU A 22 -7.64 -22.52 -13.46
CA LEU A 22 -7.32 -21.13 -13.74
C LEU A 22 -8.49 -20.42 -14.42
N TRP A 23 -9.08 -21.04 -15.45
CA TRP A 23 -10.22 -20.47 -16.15
C TRP A 23 -11.46 -20.35 -15.25
N ARG A 24 -11.74 -21.36 -14.43
CA ARG A 24 -12.85 -21.29 -13.46
C ARG A 24 -12.62 -20.21 -12.39
N ALA A 25 -11.39 -20.03 -11.93
CA ALA A 25 -11.03 -18.95 -11.03
C ALA A 25 -11.21 -17.57 -11.69
N TRP A 26 -10.81 -17.43 -12.95
CA TRP A 26 -11.02 -16.20 -13.72
C TRP A 26 -12.50 -15.85 -13.88
N LEU A 27 -13.34 -16.83 -14.23
CA LEU A 27 -14.79 -16.60 -14.33
C LEU A 27 -15.40 -16.13 -13.01
N ARG A 28 -14.97 -16.70 -11.88
CA ARG A 28 -15.41 -16.24 -10.54
C ARG A 28 -14.97 -14.79 -10.26
N LEU A 29 -13.78 -14.39 -10.70
CA LEU A 29 -13.31 -13.00 -10.56
C LEU A 29 -14.13 -12.05 -11.44
N GLU A 30 -14.50 -12.47 -12.66
CA GLU A 30 -15.39 -11.71 -13.54
C GLU A 30 -16.79 -11.52 -12.95
N GLU A 31 -17.38 -12.56 -12.33
CA GLU A 31 -18.70 -12.47 -11.66
C GLU A 31 -18.74 -11.36 -10.60
N VAL A 32 -17.62 -11.15 -9.89
CA VAL A 32 -17.50 -10.13 -8.83
C VAL A 32 -16.94 -8.79 -9.34
N HIS A 33 -16.78 -8.63 -10.65
CA HIS A 33 -16.24 -7.41 -11.27
C HIS A 33 -14.88 -7.01 -10.70
N TRP A 34 -13.96 -7.98 -10.61
CA TRP A 34 -12.65 -7.83 -9.94
C TRP A 34 -11.85 -6.58 -10.37
N ALA A 35 -11.97 -6.16 -11.64
CA ALA A 35 -11.27 -4.97 -12.14
C ALA A 35 -11.70 -3.69 -11.38
N ARG A 36 -12.97 -3.57 -11.01
CA ARG A 36 -13.49 -2.43 -10.21
C ARG A 36 -13.01 -2.50 -8.77
N LEU A 37 -12.98 -3.70 -8.19
CA LEU A 37 -12.44 -3.94 -6.85
C LEU A 37 -10.95 -3.57 -6.79
N ALA A 38 -10.17 -4.01 -7.78
CA ALA A 38 -8.76 -3.67 -7.91
C ALA A 38 -8.56 -2.15 -8.04
N ALA A 39 -9.37 -1.48 -8.88
CA ALA A 39 -9.31 -0.02 -9.03
C ALA A 39 -9.60 0.73 -7.72
N ALA A 40 -10.55 0.24 -6.91
CA ALA A 40 -10.84 0.84 -5.61
C ALA A 40 -9.65 0.71 -4.65
N VAL A 41 -9.04 -0.48 -4.57
CA VAL A 41 -7.85 -0.71 -3.72
C VAL A 41 -6.69 0.16 -4.18
N THR A 42 -6.40 0.23 -5.47
CA THR A 42 -5.25 1.00 -5.99
C THR A 42 -5.41 2.50 -5.74
N LEU A 43 -6.61 3.06 -5.98
CA LEU A 43 -6.87 4.47 -5.74
C LEU A 43 -6.69 4.83 -4.26
N VAL A 44 -7.27 4.03 -3.36
CA VAL A 44 -7.17 4.27 -1.92
C VAL A 44 -5.74 4.05 -1.40
N SER A 45 -5.02 3.07 -1.96
CA SER A 45 -3.59 2.86 -1.67
C SER A 45 -2.76 4.07 -2.07
N PHE A 46 -2.99 4.61 -3.27
CA PHE A 46 -2.28 5.77 -3.78
C PHE A 46 -2.49 7.01 -2.91
N VAL A 47 -3.73 7.29 -2.52
CA VAL A 47 -4.03 8.40 -1.61
C VAL A 47 -3.34 8.22 -0.26
N SER A 48 -3.31 7.00 0.27
CA SER A 48 -2.66 6.69 1.56
C SER A 48 -1.13 6.76 1.50
N LEU A 49 -0.53 6.69 0.31
CA LEU A 49 0.92 6.73 0.13
C LEU A 49 1.51 8.11 0.46
N PHE A 50 0.79 9.20 0.17
CA PHE A 50 1.25 10.56 0.49
C PHE A 50 1.52 10.75 1.99
N PRO A 51 0.54 10.59 2.89
CA PRO A 51 0.79 10.77 4.32
C PRO A 51 1.77 9.73 4.87
N LEU A 52 1.82 8.52 4.30
CA LEU A 52 2.82 7.52 4.68
C LEU A 52 4.25 7.99 4.38
N VAL A 53 4.51 8.49 3.17
CA VAL A 53 5.80 9.04 2.78
C VAL A 53 6.14 10.27 3.62
N THR A 54 5.16 11.15 3.89
CA THR A 54 5.36 12.32 4.75
C THR A 54 5.78 11.93 6.18
N ILE A 55 5.17 10.89 6.77
CA ILE A 55 5.63 10.37 8.07
C ILE A 55 7.06 9.83 7.96
N GLY A 56 7.39 9.09 6.90
CA GLY A 56 8.75 8.63 6.66
C GLY A 56 9.76 9.78 6.59
N ALA A 57 9.41 10.87 5.91
CA ALA A 57 10.23 12.07 5.83
C ALA A 57 10.34 12.80 7.18
N ALA A 58 9.26 12.93 7.94
CA ALA A 58 9.27 13.53 9.28
C ALA A 58 10.11 12.71 10.27
N VAL A 59 10.01 11.38 10.21
CA VAL A 59 10.84 10.46 10.99
C VAL A 59 12.32 10.57 10.59
N GLY A 60 12.59 10.65 9.28
CA GLY A 60 13.94 10.91 8.77
C GLY A 60 14.51 12.24 9.30
N ALA A 61 13.75 13.33 9.17
CA ALA A 61 14.12 14.65 9.67
C ALA A 61 14.39 14.66 11.18
N ALA A 62 13.66 13.85 11.96
CA ALA A 62 13.84 13.75 13.41
C ALA A 62 15.03 12.87 13.84
N LEU A 63 15.43 11.89 13.03
CA LEU A 63 16.45 10.89 13.40
C LEU A 63 17.82 11.11 12.74
N LEU A 64 17.85 11.74 11.56
CA LEU A 64 19.08 11.97 10.80
C LEU A 64 19.76 13.28 11.23
N SER A 65 21.09 13.28 11.25
CA SER A 65 21.86 14.52 11.41
C SER A 65 21.76 15.40 10.16
N ASP A 66 22.05 16.71 10.30
CA ASP A 66 22.05 17.67 9.19
C ASP A 66 22.92 17.22 8.00
N GLY A 67 24.07 16.58 8.28
CA GLY A 67 24.95 16.06 7.25
C GLY A 67 24.31 14.92 6.46
N GLN A 68 23.63 14.00 7.15
CA GLN A 68 22.94 12.87 6.52
C GLN A 68 21.67 13.30 5.77
N LEU A 69 20.96 14.31 6.27
CA LEU A 69 19.81 14.91 5.57
C LEU A 69 20.23 15.58 4.26
N ARG A 70 21.35 16.32 4.25
CA ARG A 70 21.90 16.91 3.02
C ARG A 70 22.32 15.86 2.00
N GLU A 71 22.93 14.76 2.46
CA GLU A 71 23.30 13.66 1.57
C GLU A 71 22.05 12.98 0.99
N LEU A 72 21.02 12.74 1.80
CA LEU A 72 19.75 12.19 1.34
C LEU A 72 19.06 13.11 0.31
N GLN A 73 19.07 14.42 0.54
CA GLN A 73 18.57 15.41 -0.43
C GLN A 73 19.32 15.34 -1.75
N ARG A 74 20.65 15.25 -1.70
CA ARG A 74 21.48 15.15 -2.90
C ARG A 74 21.16 13.88 -3.70
N LEU A 75 21.06 12.75 -3.03
CA LEU A 75 20.65 11.48 -3.65
C LEU A 75 19.26 11.57 -4.29
N LEU A 76 18.30 12.23 -3.62
CA LEU A 76 16.95 12.44 -4.16
C LEU A 76 16.95 13.39 -5.37
N ALA A 77 17.75 14.46 -5.33
CA ALA A 77 17.89 15.41 -6.43
C ALA A 77 18.50 14.77 -7.67
N ASP A 78 19.49 13.89 -7.49
CA ASP A 78 20.13 13.16 -8.58
C ASP A 78 19.18 12.14 -9.25
N GLN A 79 18.32 11.49 -8.46
CA GLN A 79 17.34 10.52 -8.97
C GLN A 79 16.11 11.19 -9.59
N VAL A 80 15.70 12.34 -9.06
CA VAL A 80 14.51 13.08 -9.53
C VAL A 80 14.86 14.57 -9.67
N PRO A 81 15.38 14.98 -10.85
CA PRO A 81 15.78 16.37 -11.10
C PRO A 81 14.60 17.33 -10.86
N GLY A 82 14.83 18.38 -10.07
CA GLY A 82 13.84 19.43 -9.76
C GLY A 82 12.93 19.17 -8.56
N ILE A 83 13.10 18.06 -7.83
CA ILE A 83 12.33 17.79 -6.61
C ILE A 83 12.92 18.48 -5.37
N SER A 84 14.24 18.67 -5.34
CA SER A 84 14.97 19.32 -4.24
C SER A 84 14.51 20.74 -3.98
N ASP A 85 14.20 21.50 -5.03
CA ASP A 85 13.76 22.89 -4.92
C ASP A 85 12.31 23.01 -4.43
N ARG A 86 11.55 21.91 -4.46
CA ARG A 86 10.16 21.84 -3.99
C ARG A 86 10.03 21.21 -2.61
N LEU A 87 11.04 20.46 -2.15
CA LEU A 87 11.09 19.93 -0.80
C LEU A 87 11.88 20.88 0.11
N ASP A 88 11.15 21.75 0.81
CA ASP A 88 11.72 22.54 1.89
C ASP A 88 11.96 21.67 3.13
N ILE A 89 13.06 20.93 3.12
CA ILE A 89 13.45 20.05 4.23
C ILE A 89 13.80 20.87 5.48
N GLY A 90 14.26 22.13 5.34
CA GLY A 90 14.52 23.00 6.49
C GLY A 90 13.24 23.26 7.28
N SER A 91 12.19 23.70 6.59
CA SER A 91 10.85 23.84 7.18
C SER A 91 10.29 22.51 7.71
N LEU A 92 10.59 21.40 7.04
CA LEU A 92 10.18 20.07 7.47
C LEU A 92 10.85 19.64 8.79
N VAL A 93 12.13 19.97 8.98
CA VAL A 93 12.88 19.71 10.23
C VAL A 93 12.34 20.58 11.36
N ASP A 94 12.18 21.89 11.12
CA ASP A 94 11.68 22.84 12.11
C ASP A 94 10.26 22.50 12.58
N ASN A 95 9.45 21.89 11.70
CA ASN A 95 8.07 21.53 11.97
C ASN A 95 7.82 20.01 12.01
N ALA A 96 8.87 19.19 12.18
CA ALA A 96 8.77 17.72 12.06
C ALA A 96 7.67 17.12 12.96
N GLY A 97 7.50 17.67 14.18
CA GLY A 97 6.46 17.24 15.11
C GLY A 97 5.04 17.53 14.59
N THR A 98 4.78 18.77 14.14
CA THR A 98 3.47 19.17 13.60
C THR A 98 3.16 18.44 12.31
N VAL A 99 4.12 18.36 11.39
CA VAL A 99 3.99 17.65 10.12
C VAL A 99 3.73 16.17 10.38
N GLY A 100 4.50 15.54 11.27
CA GLY A 100 4.32 14.15 11.67
C GLY A 100 2.94 13.88 12.27
N LEU A 101 2.43 14.79 13.11
CA LEU A 101 1.10 14.65 13.71
C LEU A 101 -0.02 14.76 12.66
N VAL A 102 0.04 15.77 11.80
CA VAL A 102 -0.97 15.98 10.74
C VAL A 102 -0.94 14.84 9.74
N ALA A 103 0.25 14.44 9.29
CA ALA A 103 0.42 13.29 8.40
C ALA A 103 0.00 11.98 9.09
N GLY A 104 0.26 11.83 10.38
CA GLY A 104 -0.21 10.71 11.21
C GLY A 104 -1.72 10.61 11.25
N ALA A 105 -2.42 11.71 11.51
CA ALA A 105 -3.87 11.76 11.53
C ALA A 105 -4.45 11.45 10.13
N ALA A 106 -3.86 12.03 9.08
CA ALA A 106 -4.24 11.76 7.71
C ALA A 106 -4.03 10.29 7.34
N LEU A 107 -2.86 9.71 7.68
CA LEU A 107 -2.54 8.30 7.42
C LEU A 107 -3.49 7.37 8.18
N LEU A 108 -3.82 7.68 9.43
CA LEU A 108 -4.77 6.88 10.19
C LEU A 108 -6.14 6.89 9.51
N PHE A 109 -6.61 8.05 9.07
CA PHE A 109 -7.87 8.18 8.36
C PHE A 109 -7.88 7.44 7.01
N THR A 110 -6.90 7.70 6.15
CA THR A 110 -6.82 7.09 4.81
C THR A 110 -6.49 5.60 4.89
N GLY A 111 -5.60 5.21 5.81
CA GLY A 111 -5.15 3.84 6.04
C GLY A 111 -6.25 2.94 6.61
N VAL A 112 -7.09 3.43 7.53
CA VAL A 112 -8.27 2.68 7.98
C VAL A 112 -9.24 2.44 6.82
N GLY A 113 -9.42 3.44 5.95
CA GLY A 113 -10.17 3.28 4.70
C GLY A 113 -9.56 2.23 3.78
N TRP A 114 -8.23 2.22 3.63
CA TRP A 114 -7.51 1.23 2.84
C TRP A 114 -7.71 -0.20 3.35
N VAL A 115 -7.56 -0.45 4.66
CA VAL A 115 -7.79 -1.77 5.27
C VAL A 115 -9.23 -2.22 5.03
N GLY A 116 -10.19 -1.30 5.23
CA GLY A 116 -11.61 -1.56 4.99
C GLY A 116 -11.90 -1.97 3.55
N THR A 117 -11.44 -1.18 2.58
CA THR A 117 -11.60 -1.45 1.14
C THR A 117 -10.94 -2.76 0.75
N LEU A 118 -9.72 -3.04 1.23
CA LEU A 118 -9.02 -4.30 0.96
C LEU A 118 -9.82 -5.49 1.48
N ARG A 119 -10.30 -5.43 2.73
CA ARG A 119 -11.13 -6.48 3.32
C ARG A 119 -12.41 -6.70 2.52
N GLU A 120 -13.11 -5.64 2.13
CA GLU A 120 -14.37 -5.74 1.38
C GLU A 120 -14.14 -6.33 -0.02
N CYS A 121 -13.08 -5.91 -0.71
CA CYS A 121 -12.68 -6.51 -1.99
C CYS A 121 -12.36 -8.00 -1.85
N LEU A 122 -11.65 -8.37 -0.79
CA LEU A 122 -11.35 -9.76 -0.49
C LEU A 122 -12.62 -10.59 -0.19
N ARG A 123 -13.52 -10.07 0.65
CA ARG A 123 -14.82 -10.72 0.93
C ARG A 123 -15.64 -10.93 -0.33
N ALA A 124 -15.69 -9.92 -1.20
CA ALA A 124 -16.37 -10.03 -2.49
C ALA A 124 -15.80 -11.17 -3.34
N VAL A 125 -14.48 -11.28 -3.47
CA VAL A 125 -13.83 -12.41 -4.20
C VAL A 125 -14.17 -13.76 -3.57
N TRP A 126 -14.29 -13.82 -2.24
CA TRP A 126 -14.70 -15.03 -1.53
C TRP A 126 -16.21 -15.30 -1.52
N GLY A 127 -17.03 -14.42 -2.10
CA GLY A 127 -18.49 -14.56 -2.11
C GLY A 127 -19.12 -14.39 -0.72
N LEU A 128 -18.44 -13.68 0.17
CA LEU A 128 -18.95 -13.33 1.49
C LEU A 128 -19.69 -12.00 1.40
N GLU A 129 -20.84 -11.91 2.06
CA GLU A 129 -21.57 -10.65 2.20
C GLU A 129 -20.73 -9.59 2.92
N GLU A 130 -21.06 -8.33 2.64
CA GLU A 130 -20.54 -7.19 3.39
C GLU A 130 -20.82 -7.41 4.87
N ASP A 131 -19.80 -7.20 5.71
CA ASP A 131 -19.88 -7.54 7.12
C ASP A 131 -21.01 -6.75 7.80
N PRO A 132 -22.05 -7.39 8.39
CA PRO A 132 -23.20 -6.67 8.97
C PRO A 132 -22.93 -6.15 10.39
N GLY A 133 -21.70 -6.26 10.90
CA GLY A 133 -21.34 -5.85 12.26
C GLY A 133 -21.36 -4.34 12.53
N ASN A 134 -21.19 -3.96 13.80
CA ASN A 134 -21.14 -2.55 14.22
C ASN A 134 -20.02 -1.78 13.49
N PRO A 135 -20.34 -0.70 12.76
CA PRO A 135 -19.36 0.04 11.96
C PRO A 135 -18.22 0.63 12.80
N VAL A 136 -18.48 1.01 14.05
CA VAL A 136 -17.45 1.57 14.96
C VAL A 136 -16.46 0.49 15.37
N VAL A 137 -16.94 -0.66 15.83
CA VAL A 137 -16.09 -1.79 16.23
C VAL A 137 -15.24 -2.24 15.04
N ARG A 138 -15.83 -2.26 13.84
CA ARG A 138 -15.13 -2.64 12.61
C ARG A 138 -14.02 -1.66 12.25
N ARG A 139 -14.28 -0.35 12.33
CA ARG A 139 -13.26 0.70 12.11
C ARG A 139 -12.14 0.64 13.15
N LEU A 140 -12.44 0.30 14.40
CA LEU A 140 -11.42 0.10 15.44
C LEU A 140 -10.56 -1.14 15.15
N ALA A 141 -11.16 -2.25 14.71
CA ALA A 141 -10.41 -3.42 14.28
C ALA A 141 -9.50 -3.10 13.08
N ASP A 142 -10.00 -2.34 12.09
CA ASP A 142 -9.21 -1.89 10.94
C ASP A 142 -8.04 -1.00 11.35
N ALA A 143 -8.27 -0.09 12.31
CA ALA A 143 -7.21 0.72 12.90
C ALA A 143 -6.18 -0.15 13.63
N GLY A 144 -6.61 -1.17 14.36
CA GLY A 144 -5.73 -2.15 15.00
C GLY A 144 -4.85 -2.90 13.99
N VAL A 145 -5.43 -3.34 12.86
CA VAL A 145 -4.68 -3.96 11.76
C VAL A 145 -3.67 -2.99 11.16
N LEU A 146 -4.07 -1.73 10.92
CA LEU A 146 -3.17 -0.70 10.39
C LEU A 146 -1.99 -0.43 11.34
N VAL A 147 -2.26 -0.30 12.64
CA VAL A 147 -1.21 -0.13 13.66
C VAL A 147 -0.29 -1.34 13.71
N GLY A 148 -0.85 -2.55 13.65
CA GLY A 148 -0.07 -3.79 13.58
C GLY A 148 0.83 -3.84 12.35
N LEU A 149 0.31 -3.47 11.18
CA LEU A 149 1.06 -3.43 9.92
C LEU A 149 2.17 -2.38 9.96
N GLY A 150 1.88 -1.19 10.50
CA GLY A 150 2.89 -0.15 10.76
C GLY A 150 3.97 -0.61 11.73
N GLY A 151 3.58 -1.29 12.81
CA GLY A 151 4.50 -1.86 13.80
C GLY A 151 5.42 -2.92 13.19
N VAL A 152 4.88 -3.84 12.39
CA VAL A 152 5.68 -4.84 11.65
C VAL A 152 6.66 -4.14 10.69
N GLY A 153 6.20 -3.13 9.96
CA GLY A 153 7.05 -2.32 9.07
C GLY A 153 8.19 -1.64 9.82
N ALA A 154 7.89 -0.99 10.95
CA ALA A 154 8.89 -0.33 11.79
C ALA A 154 9.91 -1.33 12.39
N LEU A 155 9.43 -2.48 12.87
CA LEU A 155 10.31 -3.55 13.38
C LEU A 155 11.21 -4.10 12.28
N SER A 156 10.68 -4.31 11.07
CA SER A 156 11.45 -4.75 9.91
C SER A 156 12.55 -3.72 9.57
N ALA A 157 12.20 -2.43 9.50
CA ALA A 157 13.16 -1.36 9.24
C ALA A 157 14.24 -1.26 10.33
N LEU A 158 13.86 -1.39 11.60
CA LEU A 158 14.81 -1.42 12.72
C LEU A 158 15.76 -2.62 12.61
N ALA A 159 15.23 -3.81 12.32
CA ALA A 159 16.05 -5.01 12.12
C ALA A 159 17.02 -4.84 10.95
N SER A 160 16.56 -4.27 9.82
CA SER A 160 17.43 -3.94 8.68
C SER A 160 18.53 -2.96 9.08
N ALA A 161 18.21 -1.88 9.80
CA ALA A 161 19.19 -0.90 10.25
C ALA A 161 20.25 -1.53 11.17
N LEU A 162 19.83 -2.34 12.14
CA LEU A 162 20.74 -3.07 13.03
C LEU A 162 21.64 -4.02 12.24
N ALA A 163 21.09 -4.77 11.29
CA ALA A 163 21.87 -5.66 10.43
C ALA A 163 22.92 -4.91 9.61
N THR A 164 22.56 -3.78 8.99
CA THR A 164 23.51 -2.96 8.20
C THR A 164 24.63 -2.39 9.09
N THR A 165 24.31 -1.94 10.31
CA THR A 165 25.34 -1.46 11.25
C THR A 165 26.25 -2.57 11.79
N ALA A 166 25.78 -3.82 11.84
CA ALA A 166 26.58 -4.96 12.25
C ALA A 166 27.57 -5.38 11.15
N VAL A 167 27.13 -5.40 9.89
CA VAL A 167 27.99 -5.70 8.72
C VAL A 167 28.98 -4.58 8.45
N GLY A 168 28.58 -3.31 8.58
CA GLY A 168 29.48 -2.17 8.38
C GLY A 168 30.58 -2.02 9.44
N ARG A 169 30.59 -2.86 10.48
CA ARG A 169 31.62 -2.90 11.54
C ARG A 169 32.68 -3.99 11.34
N THR A 170 32.57 -4.82 10.30
CA THR A 170 33.63 -5.76 9.87
C THR A 170 34.34 -5.22 8.65
#